data_AF-A0A938UAM8-F1
#
_entry.id   AF-A0A938UAM8-F1
#
_cell.length_a   1.000
_cell.length_b   1.000
_cell.length_c   1.000
_cell.angle_alpha   90.00
_cell.angle_beta   90.00
_cell.angle_gamma   90.00
#
_symmetry.space_group_name_H-M   'P 1'
#
loop_
_entity.id
_entity.type
_entity.pdbx_description
1 polymer ?
#
loop_
_entity_poly.entity_id
_entity_poly.type
_entity_poly.pdbx_seq_one_letter_code
_entity_poly.pdbx_strand_id
1 'polypeptide(L)' 'MRAEKLLKEAGLSSRLIPVPRHLSSDCGICLVVPTCESAGACALLEEKRVDYDTVAEIPAQ' A
#
# COMPACT_ATOMS: atom_id res chain seq x y z
N MET A 1 2.04 11.62 -1.62
CA MET A 1 1.28 10.46 -1.10
C MET A 1 -0.09 10.38 -1.78
N ARG A 2 -0.18 9.94 -3.05
CA ARG A 2 -1.45 9.88 -3.79
C ARG A 2 -2.29 8.65 -3.42
N ALA A 3 -1.62 7.51 -3.27
CA ALA A 3 -2.21 6.23 -2.94
C ALA A 3 -2.93 6.23 -1.57
N GLU A 4 -2.28 6.71 -0.51
CA GLU A 4 -2.88 6.79 0.84
C GLU A 4 -4.17 7.63 0.86
N LYS A 5 -4.15 8.77 0.16
CA LYS A 5 -5.31 9.67 0.07
C LYS A 5 -6.48 8.99 -0.64
N LEU A 6 -6.21 8.27 -1.74
CA LEU A 6 -7.23 7.53 -2.47
C LEU A 6 -7.86 6.43 -1.62
N LEU A 7 -7.06 5.66 -0.89
CA LEU A 7 -7.58 4.63 0.02
C LEU A 7 -8.42 5.25 1.13
N LYS A 8 -7.95 6.34 1.76
CA LYS A 8 -8.74 7.08 2.76
C LYS A 8 -10.05 7.63 2.21
N GLU A 9 -10.04 8.18 0.99
CA GLU A 9 -11.25 8.69 0.31
C GLU A 9 -12.23 7.56 -0.02
N ALA A 10 -11.73 6.35 -0.29
CA ALA A 10 -12.55 5.15 -0.47
C ALA A 10 -13.01 4.50 0.85
N GLY A 11 -12.63 5.05 2.01
CA GLY A 11 -12.95 4.50 3.32
C GLY A 11 -12.13 3.27 3.73
N LEU A 12 -11.04 2.98 3.00
CA LEU A 12 -10.13 1.87 3.29
C LEU A 12 -9.09 2.27 4.32
N SER A 13 -8.82 1.37 5.26
CA SER A 13 -7.79 1.53 6.27
C SER A 13 -6.43 1.37 5.63
N SER A 14 -5.60 2.41 5.69
CA SER A 14 -4.24 2.35 5.18
C SER A 14 -3.25 3.09 6.08
N ARG A 15 -2.01 2.60 6.13
CA ARG A 15 -0.93 3.20 6.90
C ARG A 15 0.33 3.27 6.04
N LEU A 16 1.01 4.40 6.07
CA LEU A 16 2.34 4.53 5.49
C LEU A 16 3.39 4.12 6.50
N ILE A 17 4.28 3.23 6.09
CA ILE A 17 5.47 2.84 6.85
C ILE A 17 6.70 2.98 5.94
N PRO A 18 7.88 3.29 6.48
CA PRO A 18 9.11 3.13 5.70
C PRO A 18 9.24 1.67 5.25
N VAL A 19 9.68 1.43 4.01
CA VAL A 19 9.89 0.07 3.51
C VAL A 19 10.84 -0.66 4.45
N PRO A 20 10.50 -1.87 4.94
CA PRO A 20 11.42 -2.67 5.73
C PRO A 20 12.71 -2.93 4.95
N ARG A 21 13.87 -2.82 5.61
CA ARG A 21 15.20 -3.04 4.97
C ARG A 21 15.35 -4.40 4.26
N HIS A 22 14.54 -5.38 4.61
CA HIS A 22 14.54 -6.69 3.95
C HIS A 22 13.83 -6.68 2.58
N LEU A 23 12.92 -5.73 2.34
CA LEU A 23 12.19 -5.56 1.08
C LEU A 23 12.94 -4.66 0.11
N SER A 24 13.52 -3.56 0.60
CA SER A 24 14.33 -2.66 -0.24
C SER A 24 15.43 -1.99 0.59
N SER A 25 16.60 -1.83 -0.03
CA SER A 25 17.72 -1.05 0.50
C SER A 25 17.63 0.43 0.09
N ASP A 26 16.82 0.76 -0.91
CA ASP A 26 16.55 2.13 -1.33
C ASP A 26 15.37 2.70 -0.53
N CYS A 27 15.54 3.91 -0.01
CA CYS A 27 14.62 4.61 0.87
C CYS A 27 13.23 4.85 0.24
N GLY A 28 12.36 3.83 0.26
CA GLY A 28 10.98 3.90 -0.19
C GLY A 28 9.97 3.95 0.97
N ILE A 29 8.71 4.18 0.63
CA ILE A 29 7.58 4.18 1.57
C ILE A 29 6.59 3.11 1.12
N CYS A 30 6.23 2.21 2.02
CA CYS A 30 5.19 1.22 1.80
C CYS A 30 3.84 1.74 2.27
N LEU A 31 2.80 1.43 1.51
CA LEU A 31 1.41 1.59 1.93
C LEU A 31 0.89 0.23 2.37
N VAL A 32 0.59 0.11 3.66
CA VAL A 32 0.09 -1.12 4.27
C VAL A 32 -1.42 -1.01 4.41
N VAL A 33 -2.11 -2.06 4.00
CA VAL A 33 -3.56 -2.22 4.12
C VAL A 33 -3.88 -3.54 4.82
N PRO A 34 -5.04 -3.64 5.50
CA PRO A 34 -5.53 -4.93 6.00
C PRO A 34 -5.66 -5.95 4.87
N THR A 35 -5.36 -7.21 5.15
CA THR A 35 -5.44 -8.29 4.15
C THR A 35 -6.85 -8.44 3.58
N CYS A 36 -7.89 -8.19 4.38
CA CYS A 36 -9.29 -8.20 3.92
C CYS A 36 -9.62 -7.07 2.93
N GLU A 37 -8.87 -5.95 2.99
CA GLU A 37 -9.06 -4.79 2.12
C GLU A 37 -8.08 -4.79 0.94
N SER A 38 -7.06 -5.67 0.94
CA SER A 38 -6.02 -5.76 -0.11
C SER A 38 -6.59 -5.85 -1.52
N ALA A 39 -7.63 -6.66 -1.75
CA ALA A 39 -8.27 -6.80 -3.06
C ALA A 39 -8.94 -5.49 -3.52
N GLY A 40 -9.66 -4.81 -2.62
CA GLY A 40 -10.28 -3.52 -2.91
C GLY A 40 -9.25 -2.42 -3.13
N ALA A 41 -8.17 -2.43 -2.34
CA ALA A 41 -7.06 -1.50 -2.49
C ALA A 41 -6.36 -1.68 -3.85
N CYS A 42 -6.03 -2.91 -4.25
CA CYS A 42 -5.41 -3.19 -5.55
C CYS A 42 -6.30 -2.73 -6.70
N ALA A 43 -7.59 -3.08 -6.67
CA ALA A 43 -8.54 -2.66 -7.70
C ALA A 43 -8.64 -1.13 -7.81
N LEU A 44 -8.69 -0.42 -6.68
CA LEU A 44 -8.74 1.04 -6.67
C LEU A 44 -7.44 1.67 -7.22
N LEU A 45 -6.29 1.12 -6.85
CA LEU A 45 -4.99 1.62 -7.32
C LEU A 45 -4.84 1.42 -8.84
N GLU A 46 -5.29 0.28 -9.38
CA GLU A 46 -5.34 0.03 -10.82
C GLU A 46 -6.32 0.96 -11.54
N GLU A 47 -7.54 1.13 -11.01
CA GLU A 47 -8.55 2.02 -11.58
C GLU A 47 -8.05 3.47 -11.66
N LYS A 48 -7.36 3.92 -10.61
CA LYS A 48 -6.79 5.27 -10.51
C LYS A 48 -5.42 5.38 -11.18
N ARG A 49 -4.90 4.31 -11.79
CA ARG A 49 -3.59 4.23 -12.45
C ARG A 49 -2.48 4.79 -11.58
N VAL A 50 -2.43 4.33 -10.33
CA VAL A 50 -1.39 4.73 -9.40
C VAL A 50 -0.19 3.80 -9.58
N ASP A 51 0.97 4.38 -9.87
CA ASP A 51 2.21 3.61 -9.97
C ASP A 51 2.61 3.04 -8.60
N TYR A 52 2.89 1.74 -8.58
CA TYR A 52 3.46 1.02 -7.45
C TYR A 52 4.51 0.03 -7.96
N ASP A 53 5.50 -0.26 -7.12
CA ASP A 53 6.64 -1.07 -7.51
C ASP A 53 6.34 -2.57 -7.33
N THR A 54 5.91 -2.97 -6.14
CA THR A 54 5.59 -4.37 -5.83
C THR A 54 4.55 -4.43 -4.71
N VAL A 55 3.67 -5.43 -4.76
CA VAL A 55 2.75 -5.77 -3.68
C VAL A 55 3.30 -7.00 -2.96
N ALA A 56 3.48 -6.89 -1.64
CA ALA A 56 3.98 -7.97 -0.81
C ALA A 56 3.14 -8.06 0.47
N GLU A 57 2.91 -9.30 0.93
CA GLU A 57 2.30 -9.54 2.24
C GLU A 57 3.36 -9.39 3.32
N ILE A 58 3.12 -8.48 4.26
CA ILE A 58 4.00 -8.30 5.42
C ILE A 58 3.42 -9.14 6.57
N PRO A 59 4.11 -10.20 7.03
CA PRO A 59 3.68 -10.92 8.21
C PRO A 59 3.71 -9.98 9.42
N ALA A 60 2.65 -10.01 10.24
CA ALA A 60 2.63 -9.29 11.51
C ALA A 60 3.75 -9.85 12.41
N GLN A 61 4.88 -9.14 12.50
CA GLN A 61 5.95 -9.42 13.47
C GLN A 61 5.71 -8.68 14.77
#